data_AF-A0A6H5L3J6-F1
#
_entry.id   AF-A0A6H5L3J6-F1
#
_cell.length_a   1.000
_cell.length_b   1.000
_cell.length_c   1.000
_cell.angle_alpha   90.00
_cell.angle_beta   90.00
_cell.angle_gamma   90.00
#
_symmetry.space_group_name_H-M   'P 1'
#
loop_
_entity.id
_entity.type
_entity.pdbx_description
1 polymer ?
#
loop_
_entity_poly.entity_id
_entity_poly.type
_entity_poly.pdbx_seq_one_letter_code
_entity_poly.pdbx_strand_id
1 'polypeptide(L)'
;MPLLLSFFGRLVPLLLAALSAPRIAVEAALVTEDLQLVWHDEFNGGSVDWDKWVVDEGDGCDVDLCDWGNGEKQASCVLFYFFII
;
A
#
# COMPACT_ATOMS: atom_id res chain seq x y z
N MET A 1 42.54 8.57 44.12
CA MET A 1 41.34 7.71 44.00
C MET A 1 41.49 6.81 42.77
N PRO A 2 42.20 5.67 42.88
CA PRO A 2 42.56 4.81 41.75
C PRO A 2 41.47 3.77 41.42
N LEU A 3 40.19 4.12 41.63
CA LEU A 3 39.06 3.19 41.49
C LEU A 3 38.39 3.20 40.11
N LEU A 4 38.87 4.02 39.16
CA LEU A 4 38.22 4.21 37.86
C LEU A 4 38.81 3.39 36.70
N LEU A 5 39.97 2.72 36.88
CA LEU A 5 40.60 1.91 35.82
C LEU A 5 40.21 0.42 35.81
N SER A 6 39.34 -0.03 36.73
CA SER A 6 38.99 -1.45 36.89
C SER A 6 37.85 -1.91 35.95
N PHE A 7 36.97 -1.01 35.51
CA PHE A 7 35.75 -1.40 34.79
C PHE A 7 35.90 -1.48 33.27
N PHE A 8 36.93 -0.85 32.69
CA PHE A 8 37.10 -0.78 31.23
C PHE A 8 37.59 -2.09 30.59
N GLY A 9 38.22 -2.99 31.35
CA GLY A 9 38.83 -4.21 30.80
C GLY A 9 37.86 -5.36 30.46
N ARG A 10 36.65 -5.36 31.02
CA ARG A 10 35.66 -6.45 30.82
C ARG A 10 34.62 -6.16 29.74
N LEU A 11 34.43 -4.91 29.36
CA LEU A 11 33.40 -4.50 28.39
C LEU A 11 33.89 -4.52 26.94
N VAL A 12 35.19 -4.32 26.71
CA VAL A 12 35.82 -4.33 25.37
C VAL A 12 35.72 -5.69 24.66
N PRO A 13 35.99 -6.86 25.28
CA PRO A 13 35.84 -8.15 24.59
C PRO A 13 34.38 -8.54 24.31
N LEU A 14 33.43 -8.05 25.12
CA LEU A 14 32.00 -8.28 24.92
C LEU A 14 31.47 -7.47 23.72
N LEU A 15 31.97 -6.24 23.55
CA LEU A 15 31.62 -5.37 22.42
C LEU A 15 32.19 -5.89 21.09
N LEU A 16 33.38 -6.52 21.12
CA LEU A 16 34.03 -7.09 19.94
C LEU A 16 33.33 -8.37 19.46
N ALA A 17 32.77 -9.18 20.37
CA ALA A 17 32.02 -10.40 20.05
C ALA A 17 30.63 -10.12 19.42
N ALA A 18 30.01 -8.98 19.72
CA ALA A 18 28.73 -8.60 19.13
C ALA A 18 28.84 -8.21 17.63
N LEU A 19 30.04 -7.85 17.17
CA LEU A 19 30.30 -7.45 15.78
C LEU A 19 30.50 -8.62 14.83
N SER A 20 30.73 -9.84 15.35
CA SER A 20 30.98 -11.05 14.55
C SER A 20 29.75 -11.94 14.37
N ALA A 21 28.58 -11.53 14.87
CA ALA A 21 27.34 -12.28 14.66
C ALA A 21 26.99 -12.32 13.16
N PRO A 22 26.73 -13.52 12.58
CA PRO A 22 26.30 -13.61 11.20
C PRO A 22 24.96 -12.89 11.03
N ARG A 23 24.93 -11.91 10.14
CA ARG A 23 23.68 -11.29 9.71
C ARG A 23 22.98 -12.30 8.80
N ILE A 24 21.87 -12.87 9.25
CA ILE A 24 20.99 -13.62 8.36
C ILE A 24 20.38 -12.60 7.40
N ALA A 25 20.85 -12.59 6.16
CA ALA A 25 20.18 -11.92 5.07
C ALA A 25 18.89 -12.70 4.78
N VAL A 26 17.75 -12.09 5.06
CA VAL A 26 16.47 -12.59 4.55
C VAL A 26 16.34 -11.97 3.16
N GLU A 27 16.76 -12.70 2.14
CA GLU A 27 16.49 -12.33 0.75
C GLU A 27 14.98 -12.40 0.54
N ALA A 28 14.35 -11.23 0.38
CA ALA A 28 12.97 -11.17 -0.07
C ALA A 28 12.94 -11.72 -1.51
N ALA A 29 12.25 -12.84 -1.70
CA ALA A 29 11.96 -13.35 -3.03
C ALA A 29 11.04 -12.32 -3.73
N LEU A 30 11.62 -11.50 -4.60
CA LEU A 30 10.86 -10.67 -5.51
C LEU A 30 10.17 -11.61 -6.49
N VAL A 31 8.87 -11.78 -6.28
CA VAL A 31 7.99 -12.33 -7.30
C VAL A 31 7.95 -11.28 -8.44
N THR A 32 8.71 -11.54 -9.50
CA THR A 32 8.66 -10.74 -10.73
C THR A 32 7.70 -11.43 -11.69
N GLU A 33 6.41 -11.29 -11.46
CA GLU A 33 5.45 -11.65 -12.50
C GLU A 33 5.51 -10.55 -13.57
N ASP A 34 5.54 -10.93 -14.84
CA ASP A 34 5.49 -9.99 -15.96
C ASP A 34 4.08 -9.37 -16.02
N LEU A 35 3.86 -8.31 -15.25
CA LEU A 35 2.60 -7.58 -15.24
C LEU A 35 2.44 -6.82 -16.55
N GLN A 36 1.32 -7.06 -17.24
CA GLN A 36 0.93 -6.30 -18.43
C GLN A 36 -0.18 -5.31 -18.08
N LEU A 37 -0.02 -4.07 -18.55
CA LEU A 37 -1.07 -3.06 -18.42
C LEU A 37 -2.22 -3.41 -19.39
N VAL A 38 -3.38 -3.76 -18.84
CA VAL A 38 -4.57 -4.15 -19.63
C VAL A 38 -5.62 -3.05 -19.75
N TRP A 39 -5.60 -2.07 -18.84
CA TRP A 39 -6.48 -0.91 -18.88
C TRP A 39 -5.85 0.25 -18.12
N HIS A 40 -6.09 1.48 -18.58
CA HIS A 40 -5.70 2.69 -17.88
C HIS A 40 -6.53 3.91 -18.31
N ASP A 41 -6.63 4.88 -17.40
CA ASP A 41 -7.00 6.25 -17.73
C ASP A 41 -6.22 7.23 -16.83
N GLU A 42 -5.48 8.14 -17.44
CA GLU A 42 -4.56 9.05 -16.76
C GLU A 42 -5.15 10.46 -16.58
N PHE A 43 -6.38 10.71 -17.07
CA PHE A 43 -7.09 11.99 -16.94
C PHE A 43 -6.35 13.23 -17.48
N ASN A 44 -5.47 13.06 -18.46
CA ASN A 44 -4.65 14.15 -19.02
C ASN A 44 -5.47 15.21 -19.82
N GLY A 45 -6.73 14.93 -20.15
CA GLY A 45 -7.55 15.75 -21.05
C GLY A 45 -8.29 16.93 -20.40
N GLY A 46 -8.25 17.09 -19.08
CA GLY A 46 -8.99 18.15 -18.36
C GLY A 46 -10.51 17.92 -18.27
N SER A 47 -11.02 16.85 -18.88
CA SER A 47 -12.39 16.35 -18.76
C SER A 47 -12.40 14.83 -18.69
N VAL A 48 -13.51 14.27 -18.22
CA VAL A 48 -13.74 12.81 -18.18
C VAL A 48 -13.87 12.26 -19.60
N ASP A 49 -13.27 11.10 -19.85
CA ASP A 49 -13.47 10.32 -21.06
C ASP A 49 -14.77 9.51 -20.96
N TRP A 50 -15.83 10.00 -21.60
CA TRP A 50 -17.16 9.38 -21.56
C TRP A 50 -17.28 8.06 -22.33
N ASP A 51 -16.24 7.67 -23.09
CA ASP A 51 -16.18 6.33 -23.68
C ASP A 51 -15.66 5.29 -22.68
N LYS A 52 -15.04 5.72 -21.57
CA LYS A 52 -14.49 4.86 -20.50
C LYS A 52 -15.30 4.88 -19.21
N TRP A 53 -16.00 5.97 -18.94
CA TRP A 53 -16.65 6.23 -17.66
C TRP A 53 -18.12 6.56 -17.84
N VAL A 54 -18.91 6.21 -16.83
CA VAL A 54 -20.28 6.68 -16.66
C VAL A 54 -20.45 7.17 -15.23
N VAL A 55 -21.31 8.17 -15.04
CA VAL A 55 -21.70 8.61 -13.70
C VAL A 55 -23.03 7.98 -13.38
N ASP A 56 -23.09 7.24 -12.28
CA ASP A 56 -24.36 6.83 -11.72
C ASP A 56 -24.82 7.90 -10.72
N GLU A 57 -26.03 8.40 -10.98
CA GLU A 57 -26.68 9.44 -10.20
C GLU A 57 -27.72 8.83 -9.25
N GLY A 58 -27.86 9.40 -8.07
CA GLY A 58 -28.79 8.94 -7.03
C GLY A 58 -28.09 8.25 -5.85
N ASP A 59 -28.89 7.60 -5.03
CA ASP A 59 -28.46 6.89 -3.82
C ASP A 59 -28.50 5.36 -3.99
N GLY A 60 -28.60 4.88 -5.22
CA GLY A 60 -28.72 3.46 -5.58
C GLY A 60 -30.09 2.84 -5.30
N CYS A 61 -31.08 3.60 -4.80
CA CYS A 61 -32.41 3.05 -4.52
C CYS A 61 -33.19 2.63 -5.78
N ASP A 62 -32.89 3.23 -6.93
CA ASP A 62 -33.48 2.88 -8.23
C ASP A 62 -33.11 1.47 -8.70
N VAL A 63 -31.97 0.95 -8.22
CA VAL A 63 -31.49 -0.43 -8.44
C VAL A 63 -31.61 -1.31 -7.19
N ASP A 64 -32.46 -0.92 -6.22
CA ASP A 64 -32.68 -1.64 -4.96
C ASP A 64 -31.42 -1.78 -4.08
N LEU A 65 -30.47 -0.85 -4.24
CA LEU A 65 -29.21 -0.75 -3.49
C LEU A 65 -29.10 0.61 -2.78
N CYS A 66 -30.16 1.00 -2.07
CA CYS A 66 -30.24 2.25 -1.32
C CYS A 66 -29.00 2.53 -0.44
N ASP A 67 -28.65 3.81 -0.31
CA ASP A 67 -27.43 4.27 0.34
C ASP A 67 -26.17 3.51 -0.19
N TRP A 68 -26.15 3.20 -1.50
CA TRP A 68 -25.14 2.38 -2.19
C TRP A 68 -24.81 1.04 -1.51
N GLY A 69 -25.72 0.50 -0.69
CA GLY A 69 -25.57 -0.78 -0.01
C GLY A 69 -24.63 -0.76 1.20
N ASN A 70 -24.11 0.40 1.59
CA ASN A 70 -23.14 0.56 2.67
C ASN A 70 -23.37 1.81 3.55
N GLY A 71 -24.53 2.48 3.41
CA GLY A 71 -24.89 3.63 4.25
C GLY A 71 -24.27 4.94 3.78
N GLU A 72 -23.81 5.00 2.52
CA GLU A 72 -23.30 6.23 1.93
C GLU A 72 -24.39 7.31 1.82
N LYS A 73 -23.99 8.56 2.01
CA LYS A 73 -24.88 9.74 1.92
C LYS A 73 -24.65 10.59 0.68
N GLN A 74 -23.72 10.16 -0.17
CA GLN A 74 -23.43 10.81 -1.43
C GLN A 74 -24.47 10.37 -2.47
N ALA A 75 -25.04 11.34 -3.19
CA ALA A 75 -26.04 11.10 -4.22
C ALA A 75 -25.44 10.97 -5.64
N SER A 76 -24.13 10.79 -5.75
CA SER A 76 -23.46 10.54 -7.02
C SER A 76 -22.19 9.73 -6.81
N CYS A 77 -21.97 8.73 -7.68
CA CYS A 77 -20.77 7.92 -7.72
C CYS A 77 -20.28 7.81 -9.17
N VAL A 78 -18.99 8.08 -9.40
CA VAL A 78 -18.38 7.87 -10.73
C VAL A 78 -17.97 6.41 -10.80
N LEU A 79 -18.63 5.62 -11.64
CA LEU A 79 -18.38 4.19 -11.75
C LEU A 79 -17.59 3.86 -13.01
N PHE A 80 -16.61 3.00 -12.81
CA PHE A 80 -15.95 2.30 -13.89
C PHE A 80 -16.73 1.02 -14.19
N TYR A 81 -17.48 0.98 -15.29
CA TYR A 81 -18.23 -0.21 -15.71
C TYR A 81 -17.42 -1.19 -16.56
N PHE A 82 -16.09 -1.14 -16.51
CA PHE A 82 -15.30 -2.24 -17.04
C PHE A 82 -15.15 -3.30 -15.94
N PHE A 83 -16.11 -4.22 -15.93
CA PHE A 83 -15.96 -5.58 -15.42
C PHE A 83 -15.12 -5.71 -14.14
N ILE A 84 -15.75 -5.45 -12.99
CA ILE A 84 -15.45 -6.20 -11.78
C ILE A 84 -16.02 -7.62 -11.99
N ILE A 85 -15.30 -8.43 -12.76
CA ILE A 85 -15.28 -9.89 -12.58
C ILE A 85 -13.87 -10.27 -12.15
#